data_AF-A0A1Y1VU32-F1
#
_entry.id   AF-A0A1Y1VU32-F1
#
_cell.length_a   1.000
_cell.length_b   1.000
_cell.length_c   1.000
_cell.angle_alpha   90.00
_cell.angle_beta   90.00
_cell.angle_gamma   90.00
#
_symmetry.space_group_name_H-M   'P 1'
#
loop_
_entity.id
_entity.type
_entity.pdbx_description
1 polymer ?
#
loop_
_entity_poly.entity_id
_entity_poly.type
_entity_poly.pdbx_seq_one_letter_code
_entity_poly.pdbx_strand_id
1 'polypeptide(L)'
;MSAEPRPHMLSMQSKLPRLPIPPLKQTIDQHLAAIAPIVGSDQAALADSHKRATEFLKRWWFDYAYLSWREGLCINSNYWIAFVEDPHAYGLATPASVLVSNPEHRQGKVWDSREYGEFQIRRAVKFIQKTLDFKD
;
A
#
# COMPACT_ATOMS: atom_id res chain seq x y z
N MET A 1 -14.85 -24.92 27.99
CA MET A 1 -14.83 -23.44 27.87
C MET A 1 -15.13 -23.11 26.43
N SER A 2 -16.34 -22.63 26.12
CA SER A 2 -16.76 -22.29 24.76
C SER A 2 -16.00 -21.06 24.28
N ALA A 3 -15.31 -21.15 23.14
CA ALA A 3 -14.61 -20.03 22.53
C ALA A 3 -15.61 -18.93 22.14
N GLU A 4 -15.31 -17.67 22.44
CA GLU A 4 -16.15 -16.55 22.02
C GLU A 4 -16.23 -16.45 20.49
N PRO A 5 -17.40 -16.06 19.95
CA PRO A 5 -17.58 -15.88 18.51
C PRO A 5 -16.70 -14.74 17.97
N ARG A 6 -16.05 -14.97 16.81
CA ARG A 6 -15.22 -13.96 16.15
C ARG A 6 -16.05 -12.69 15.86
N PRO A 7 -15.58 -11.49 16.25
CA PRO A 7 -16.31 -10.26 15.99
C PRO A 7 -16.37 -9.98 14.48
N HIS A 8 -17.49 -9.41 14.03
CA HIS A 8 -17.66 -8.98 12.63
C HIS A 8 -16.64 -7.88 12.28
N MET A 9 -16.09 -7.91 11.05
CA MET A 9 -15.00 -7.04 10.59
C MET A 9 -15.24 -5.55 10.88
N LEU A 10 -16.47 -5.08 10.67
CA LEU A 10 -16.85 -3.67 10.84
C LEU A 10 -17.65 -3.39 12.14
N SER A 11 -17.62 -4.31 13.10
CA SER A 11 -18.40 -4.19 14.35
C SER A 11 -18.06 -2.95 15.21
N MET A 12 -16.85 -2.42 15.07
CA MET A 12 -16.40 -1.20 15.77
C MET A 12 -16.52 0.07 14.92
N GLN A 13 -16.95 -0.03 13.65
CA GLN A 13 -16.98 1.11 12.74
C GLN A 13 -17.87 2.25 13.24
N SER A 14 -18.99 1.93 13.89
CA SER A 14 -19.91 2.92 14.48
C SER A 14 -19.37 3.55 15.77
N LYS A 15 -18.37 2.93 16.41
CA LYS A 15 -17.74 3.41 17.64
C LYS A 15 -16.49 4.26 17.39
N LEU A 16 -16.01 4.33 16.14
CA LEU A 16 -14.85 5.16 15.80
C LEU A 16 -15.17 6.65 16.04
N PRO A 17 -14.30 7.39 16.74
CA PRO A 17 -14.49 8.82 16.91
C PRO A 17 -14.40 9.52 15.56
N ARG A 18 -15.10 10.65 15.43
CA ARG A 18 -14.96 11.50 14.25
C ARG A 18 -13.54 12.06 14.21
N LEU A 19 -13.00 12.22 13.00
CA LEU A 19 -11.71 12.88 12.81
C LEU A 19 -11.80 14.31 13.40
N PRO A 20 -10.93 14.67 14.36
CA PRO A 20 -10.95 15.99 14.95
C PRO A 20 -10.52 17.05 13.93
N ILE A 21 -11.15 18.22 13.98
CA ILE A 21 -10.71 19.39 13.24
C ILE A 21 -9.82 20.19 14.20
N PRO A 22 -8.50 20.31 13.95
CA PRO A 22 -7.63 21.09 14.80
C PRO A 22 -8.03 22.58 14.78
N PRO A 23 -7.86 23.31 15.88
CA PRO A 23 -8.09 24.76 15.89
C PRO A 23 -7.22 25.46 14.86
N LEU A 24 -7.81 26.42 14.12
CA LEU A 24 -7.15 27.12 13.03
C LEU A 24 -5.79 27.71 13.43
N LYS A 25 -5.73 28.37 14.59
CA LYS A 25 -4.49 28.94 15.14
C LYS A 25 -3.39 27.88 15.30
N GLN A 26 -3.74 26.71 15.85
CA GLN A 26 -2.79 25.62 16.05
C GLN A 26 -2.23 25.13 14.71
N THR A 27 -3.09 24.96 13.71
CA THR A 27 -2.68 24.54 12.36
C THR A 27 -1.75 25.56 11.71
N ILE A 28 -2.04 26.86 11.85
CA ILE A 28 -1.18 27.94 11.33
C ILE A 28 0.18 27.92 12.02
N ASP A 29 0.22 27.87 13.35
CA ASP A 29 1.46 27.86 14.12
C ASP A 29 2.36 26.68 13.71
N GLN A 30 1.77 25.48 13.56
CA GLN A 30 2.48 24.28 13.11
C GLN A 30 2.95 24.39 11.65
N HIS A 31 2.13 24.97 10.77
CA HIS A 31 2.51 25.19 9.38
C HIS A 31 3.71 26.14 9.27
N LEU A 32 3.67 27.28 9.97
CA LEU A 32 4.78 28.25 10.00
C LEU A 32 6.06 27.61 10.53
N ALA A 33 5.97 26.80 11.59
CA ALA A 33 7.10 26.07 12.14
C ALA A 33 7.68 25.05 11.12
N ALA A 34 6.84 24.37 10.34
CA ALA A 34 7.26 23.41 9.33
C ALA A 34 7.95 24.05 8.12
N ILE A 35 7.52 25.25 7.70
CA ILE A 35 8.09 25.95 6.54
C ILE A 35 9.28 26.84 6.88
N ALA A 36 9.43 27.27 8.15
CA ALA A 36 10.55 28.06 8.63
C ALA A 36 11.95 27.53 8.20
N PRO A 37 12.27 26.22 8.31
CA PRO A 37 13.57 25.72 7.86
C PRO A 37 13.79 25.76 6.33
N ILE A 38 12.71 25.82 5.54
CA ILE A 38 12.77 25.79 4.07
C ILE A 38 12.84 27.21 3.50
N VAL A 39 12.09 28.15 4.10
CA VAL A 39 11.93 29.52 3.58
C VAL A 39 13.02 30.47 4.08
N GLY A 40 13.72 30.15 5.16
CA GLY A 40 14.73 31.06 5.73
C GLY A 40 14.08 32.33 6.32
N SER A 41 14.70 33.50 6.12
CA SER A 41 14.26 34.79 6.70
C SER A 41 13.24 35.59 5.86
N ASP A 42 12.69 35.01 4.78
CA ASP A 42 11.77 35.72 3.89
C ASP A 42 10.31 35.70 4.40
N GLN A 43 9.95 36.73 5.17
CA GLN A 43 8.66 36.92 5.85
C GLN A 43 7.46 37.09 4.90
N ALA A 44 7.67 37.49 3.64
CA ALA A 44 6.58 37.74 2.70
C ALA A 44 5.94 36.45 2.15
N ALA A 45 6.75 35.40 1.96
CA ALA A 45 6.29 34.08 1.52
C ALA A 45 5.46 33.34 2.59
N LEU A 46 5.71 33.63 3.87
CA LEU A 46 4.97 33.08 5.01
C LEU A 46 3.52 33.58 5.06
N ALA A 47 3.24 34.80 4.58
CA ALA A 47 1.91 35.40 4.60
C ALA A 47 0.97 34.86 3.50
N ASP A 48 1.46 34.56 2.29
CA ASP A 48 0.64 34.00 1.20
C ASP A 48 0.18 32.56 1.51
N SER A 49 1.05 31.80 2.17
CA SER A 49 0.79 30.39 2.54
C SER A 49 -0.42 30.25 3.49
N HIS A 50 -0.71 31.27 4.31
CA HIS A 50 -1.83 31.33 5.24
C HIS A 50 -3.21 31.24 4.56
N LYS A 51 -3.35 31.83 3.37
CA LYS A 51 -4.65 31.96 2.67
C LYS A 51 -5.10 30.66 2.01
N ARG A 52 -4.16 29.77 1.68
CA ARG A 52 -4.40 28.56 0.88
C ARG A 52 -4.76 27.34 1.73
N ALA A 53 -4.36 27.34 3.00
CA ALA A 53 -4.51 26.18 3.90
C ALA A 53 -5.96 25.92 4.36
N THR A 54 -6.89 26.86 4.16
CA THR A 54 -8.16 26.91 4.88
C THR A 54 -9.29 26.02 4.33
N GLU A 55 -9.16 25.41 3.15
CA GLU A 55 -10.33 24.83 2.47
C GLU A 55 -10.31 23.28 2.28
N PHE A 56 -9.38 22.54 2.88
CA PHE A 56 -8.92 21.27 2.29
C PHE A 56 -9.77 19.97 2.41
N LEU A 57 -10.59 19.71 3.42
CA LEU A 57 -10.71 18.28 3.84
C LEU A 57 -12.08 17.60 3.66
N LYS A 58 -12.29 17.05 2.45
CA LYS A 58 -12.67 15.62 2.22
C LYS A 58 -12.90 15.28 0.75
N ARG A 59 -13.61 16.14 0.02
CA ARG A 59 -13.84 15.99 -1.43
C ARG A 59 -12.55 16.24 -2.22
N TRP A 60 -11.72 17.13 -1.70
CA TRP A 60 -10.52 17.58 -2.37
C TRP A 60 -9.34 16.61 -2.31
N TRP A 61 -9.27 15.72 -1.32
CA TRP A 61 -8.20 14.72 -1.31
C TRP A 61 -8.33 13.76 -2.49
N PHE A 62 -9.53 13.19 -2.68
CA PHE A 62 -9.77 12.33 -3.84
C PHE A 62 -9.62 13.11 -5.15
N ASP A 63 -10.26 14.27 -5.26
CA ASP A 63 -10.27 15.04 -6.51
C ASP A 63 -8.90 15.66 -6.82
N TYR A 64 -8.29 16.40 -5.89
CA TYR A 64 -7.05 17.13 -6.15
C TYR A 64 -5.77 16.32 -5.94
N ALA A 65 -5.73 15.38 -4.99
CA ALA A 65 -4.49 14.63 -4.76
C ALA A 65 -4.31 13.46 -5.73
N TYR A 66 -5.41 12.90 -6.29
CA TYR A 66 -5.34 11.74 -7.17
C TYR A 66 -6.04 11.95 -8.51
N LEU A 67 -7.36 12.21 -8.52
CA LEU A 67 -8.17 12.06 -9.74
C LEU A 67 -8.00 13.18 -10.78
N SER A 68 -7.67 14.39 -10.35
CA SER A 68 -7.44 15.52 -11.25
C SER A 68 -6.04 15.54 -11.87
N TRP A 69 -5.10 14.79 -11.29
CA TRP A 69 -3.72 14.77 -11.74
C TRP A 69 -3.59 14.03 -13.08
N ARG A 70 -2.87 14.63 -14.03
CA ARG A 70 -2.79 14.17 -15.43
C ARG A 70 -1.47 13.49 -15.81
N GLU A 71 -0.59 13.26 -14.83
CA GLU A 71 0.67 12.59 -15.06
C GLU A 71 0.55 11.06 -15.04
N GLY A 72 1.54 10.38 -15.60
CA GLY A 72 1.56 8.92 -15.65
C GLY A 72 1.55 8.27 -14.26
N LEU A 73 0.59 7.38 -14.01
CA LEU A 73 0.38 6.78 -12.68
C LEU A 73 1.52 5.84 -12.25
N CYS A 74 2.13 5.12 -13.19
CA CYS A 74 3.07 4.02 -12.88
C CYS A 74 4.28 4.44 -12.05
N ILE A 75 4.78 5.67 -12.24
CA ILE A 75 5.93 6.20 -11.51
C ILE A 75 5.46 7.15 -10.40
N ASN A 76 4.45 7.97 -10.69
CA ASN A 76 4.14 9.14 -9.88
C ASN A 76 3.14 8.86 -8.75
N SER A 77 2.39 7.75 -8.80
CA SER A 77 1.32 7.49 -7.82
C SER A 77 1.21 6.03 -7.39
N ASN A 78 1.36 5.08 -8.30
CA ASN A 78 1.24 3.66 -7.98
C ASN A 78 2.38 3.22 -7.07
N TYR A 79 2.05 2.83 -5.84
CA TYR A 79 3.00 2.15 -4.96
C TYR A 79 3.05 0.66 -5.28
N TRP A 80 4.18 0.02 -4.99
CA TRP A 80 4.31 -1.43 -5.07
C TRP A 80 4.89 -1.97 -3.76
N ILE A 81 4.52 -3.21 -3.45
CA ILE A 81 5.07 -3.96 -2.33
C ILE A 81 5.49 -5.33 -2.85
N ALA A 82 6.66 -5.80 -2.40
CA ALA A 82 7.09 -7.17 -2.65
C ALA A 82 6.66 -8.07 -1.51
N PHE A 83 6.26 -9.30 -1.84
CA PHE A 83 6.05 -10.33 -0.85
C PHE A 83 7.40 -10.82 -0.30
N VAL A 84 7.42 -11.08 1.01
CA VAL A 84 8.50 -11.85 1.63
C VAL A 84 8.52 -13.25 0.99
N GLU A 85 9.71 -13.80 0.78
CA GLU A 85 9.84 -15.17 0.29
C GLU A 85 9.29 -16.15 1.32
N ASP A 86 8.47 -17.09 0.86
CA ASP A 86 7.94 -18.17 1.70
C ASP A 86 8.98 -19.31 1.73
N PRO A 87 9.61 -19.60 2.89
CA PRO A 87 10.59 -20.68 3.01
C PRO A 87 9.99 -22.07 2.73
N HIS A 88 8.65 -22.18 2.81
CA HIS A 88 7.89 -23.39 2.61
C HIS A 88 7.03 -23.33 1.34
N ALA A 89 7.40 -22.50 0.36
CA ALA A 89 6.78 -22.46 -0.95
C ALA A 89 6.90 -23.83 -1.64
N TYR A 90 5.99 -24.74 -1.32
CA TYR A 90 5.77 -26.03 -1.96
C TYR A 90 6.85 -27.10 -1.80
N GLY A 91 7.78 -26.98 -0.84
CA GLY A 91 8.88 -27.94 -0.70
C GLY A 91 9.79 -28.02 -1.94
N LEU A 92 9.58 -27.11 -2.90
CA LEU A 92 10.41 -26.87 -4.06
C LEU A 92 11.36 -25.75 -3.66
N ALA A 93 12.62 -25.95 -3.95
CA ALA A 93 13.69 -25.17 -3.35
C ALA A 93 13.53 -23.65 -3.60
N THR A 94 14.14 -22.87 -2.70
CA THR A 94 14.11 -21.39 -2.70
C THR A 94 14.48 -20.82 -4.08
N PRO A 95 14.15 -19.55 -4.39
CA PRO A 95 14.40 -18.95 -5.71
C PRO A 95 15.84 -19.12 -6.23
N ALA A 96 16.83 -19.23 -5.33
CA ALA A 96 18.21 -19.58 -5.65
C ALA A 96 18.37 -20.91 -6.42
N SER A 97 17.51 -21.90 -6.16
CA SER A 97 17.50 -23.20 -6.84
C SER A 97 16.85 -23.18 -8.22
N VAL A 98 15.99 -22.19 -8.51
CA VAL A 98 15.35 -22.01 -9.82
C VAL A 98 16.30 -21.28 -10.80
N LEU A 99 17.21 -20.46 -10.27
CA LEU A 99 18.29 -19.83 -11.04
C LEU A 99 19.40 -20.80 -11.44
N VAL A 100 19.56 -21.90 -10.69
CA VAL A 100 20.43 -23.00 -11.06
C VAL A 100 19.63 -23.93 -11.95
N SER A 101 19.98 -24.02 -13.23
CA SER A 101 19.44 -24.96 -14.20
C SER A 101 19.75 -26.40 -13.80
N ASN A 102 19.13 -26.92 -12.74
CA ASN A 102 19.32 -28.29 -12.30
C ASN A 102 18.42 -29.24 -13.14
N PRO A 103 18.99 -30.13 -13.97
CA PRO A 103 18.23 -31.05 -14.82
C PRO A 103 17.32 -32.01 -14.04
N GLU A 104 17.60 -32.23 -12.75
CA GLU A 104 16.88 -33.16 -11.89
C GLU A 104 15.53 -32.62 -11.38
N HIS A 105 15.30 -31.30 -11.44
CA HIS A 105 13.99 -30.72 -11.09
C HIS A 105 12.91 -30.96 -12.17
N ARG A 106 13.19 -31.82 -13.17
CA ARG A 106 12.22 -32.32 -14.16
C ARG A 106 11.27 -33.39 -13.60
N GLN A 107 11.50 -33.92 -12.41
CA GLN A 107 10.55 -34.85 -11.77
C GLN A 107 9.39 -34.07 -11.14
N GLY A 108 8.21 -34.13 -11.76
CA GLY A 108 6.99 -33.46 -11.28
C GLY A 108 6.32 -32.51 -12.25
N LYS A 109 6.81 -32.38 -13.50
CA LYS A 109 6.24 -31.49 -14.54
C LYS A 109 4.72 -31.64 -14.66
N VAL A 110 3.98 -30.66 -14.12
CA VAL A 110 2.53 -30.52 -14.36
C VAL A 110 2.25 -29.79 -15.69
N TRP A 111 3.23 -29.03 -16.19
CA TRP A 111 3.05 -28.14 -17.35
C TRP A 111 4.36 -28.00 -18.13
N ASP A 112 4.30 -28.11 -19.47
CA ASP A 112 5.44 -27.93 -20.37
C ASP A 112 5.20 -26.70 -21.26
N SER A 113 5.39 -25.51 -20.68
CA SER A 113 5.39 -24.25 -21.43
C SER A 113 6.80 -23.72 -21.58
N ARG A 114 7.08 -23.09 -22.72
CA ARG A 114 8.34 -22.36 -22.97
C ARG A 114 8.36 -20.97 -22.30
N GLU A 115 7.22 -20.49 -21.83
CA GLU A 115 7.05 -19.11 -21.34
C GLU A 115 7.11 -19.00 -19.81
N TYR A 116 6.62 -20.02 -19.10
CA TYR A 116 6.55 -20.00 -17.63
C TYR A 116 6.97 -21.33 -17.01
N GLY A 117 7.75 -21.26 -15.93
CA GLY A 117 8.17 -22.41 -15.15
C GLY A 117 7.09 -22.89 -14.17
N GLU A 118 7.15 -24.18 -13.79
CA GLU A 118 6.19 -24.79 -12.86
C GLU A 118 6.13 -24.06 -11.50
N PHE A 119 7.27 -23.58 -10.99
CA PHE A 119 7.34 -22.77 -9.77
C PHE A 119 6.49 -21.48 -9.88
N GLN A 120 6.57 -20.78 -11.01
CA GLN A 120 5.81 -19.54 -11.24
C GLN A 120 4.31 -19.83 -11.24
N ILE A 121 3.89 -20.91 -11.90
CA ILE A 121 2.49 -21.33 -11.97
C ILE A 121 1.97 -21.72 -10.58
N ARG A 122 2.70 -22.56 -9.84
CA ARG A 122 2.30 -22.99 -8.50
C ARG A 122 2.19 -21.81 -7.54
N ARG A 123 3.17 -20.90 -7.56
CA ARG A 123 3.16 -19.67 -6.75
C ARG A 123 1.97 -18.78 -7.10
N ALA A 124 1.68 -18.58 -8.40
CA ALA A 124 0.52 -17.81 -8.85
C ALA A 124 -0.79 -18.42 -8.37
N VAL A 125 -0.97 -19.75 -8.50
CA VAL A 125 -2.15 -20.46 -8.00
C VAL A 125 -2.31 -20.27 -6.48
N LYS A 126 -1.22 -20.33 -5.69
CA LYS A 126 -1.30 -20.06 -4.25
C LYS A 126 -1.85 -18.69 -3.95
N PHE A 127 -1.30 -17.68 -4.63
CA PHE A 127 -1.64 -16.29 -4.38
C PHE A 127 -3.10 -16.03 -4.73
N ILE A 128 -3.55 -16.55 -5.87
CA ILE A 128 -4.96 -16.45 -6.25
C ILE A 128 -5.84 -17.13 -5.21
N GLN A 129 -5.52 -18.37 -4.81
CA GLN A 129 -6.29 -19.08 -3.78
C GLN A 129 -6.35 -18.30 -2.47
N LYS A 130 -5.22 -17.76 -2.00
CA LYS A 130 -5.16 -16.98 -0.75
C LYS A 130 -5.89 -15.64 -0.85
N THR A 131 -5.93 -15.06 -2.04
CA THR A 131 -6.69 -13.83 -2.29
C THR A 131 -8.19 -14.12 -2.26
N LEU A 132 -8.62 -15.26 -2.81
CA LEU A 132 -10.01 -15.72 -2.72
C LEU A 132 -10.39 -16.04 -1.27
N ASP A 133 -9.55 -16.80 -0.55
CA ASP A 133 -9.73 -17.11 0.88
C ASP A 133 -9.83 -15.84 1.75
N PHE A 134 -9.17 -14.74 1.35
CA PHE A 134 -9.20 -13.46 2.08
C PHE A 134 -10.44 -12.61 1.74
N LYS A 135 -10.92 -12.73 0.50
CA LYS A 135 -12.08 -12.00 0.02
C LYS A 135 -13.37 -12.54 0.65
N ASP A 136 -13.46 -13.85 0.78
CA ASP A 136 -14.62 -14.58 1.32
C ASP A 136 -14.66 -14.53 2.86
#